data_AF-A0A8X6V538-F1
#
_entry.id   AF-A0A8X6V538-F1
#
_cell.length_a   1.000
_cell.length_b   1.000
_cell.length_c   1.000
_cell.angle_alpha   90.00
_cell.angle_beta   90.00
_cell.angle_gamma   90.00
#
_symmetry.space_group_name_H-M   'P 1'
#
loop_
_entity.id
_entity.type
_entity.pdbx_description
1 polymer ?
#
loop_
_entity_poly.entity_id
_entity_poly.type
_entity_poly.pdbx_seq_one_letter_code
_entity_poly.pdbx_strand_id
1 'polypeptide(L)'
;MLDDVIHHSSFSFMKVHLSKHLAELGAMPKELIINNPDIPAGMRKIILSEDFELSKKDPKDITFIRKGVVGDWRNYFSPTQNARLEKKFRERTVGTDLQSLWRDDM
;
A
#
# COMPACT_ATOMS: atom_id res chain seq x y z
N MET A 1 -16.74 -13.71 16.49
CA MET A 1 -15.69 -14.32 15.64
C MET A 1 -15.73 -13.79 14.21
N LEU A 2 -16.78 -14.05 13.40
CA LEU A 2 -16.83 -13.52 12.02
C LEU A 2 -16.97 -11.99 11.98
N ASP A 3 -17.80 -11.42 12.84
CA ASP A 3 -17.96 -9.97 12.94
C ASP A 3 -16.66 -9.27 13.33
N ASP A 4 -15.88 -9.88 14.21
CA ASP A 4 -14.56 -9.37 14.61
C ASP A 4 -13.59 -9.41 13.43
N VAL A 5 -13.60 -10.49 12.65
CA VAL A 5 -12.79 -10.58 11.42
C VAL A 5 -13.18 -9.46 10.46
N ILE A 6 -14.47 -9.31 10.15
CA ILE A 6 -14.98 -8.28 9.23
C ILE A 6 -14.59 -6.89 9.74
N HIS A 7 -14.75 -6.63 11.04
CA HIS A 7 -14.43 -5.34 11.64
C HIS A 7 -12.94 -5.04 11.56
N HIS A 8 -12.08 -5.95 12.04
CA HIS A 8 -10.64 -5.73 12.08
C HIS A 8 -9.97 -5.80 10.70
N SER A 9 -10.57 -6.49 9.72
CA SER A 9 -10.14 -6.47 8.33
C SER A 9 -10.79 -5.35 7.51
N SER A 10 -11.72 -4.59 8.09
CA SER A 10 -12.40 -3.52 7.37
C SER A 10 -11.43 -2.42 6.96
N PHE A 11 -11.72 -1.78 5.83
CA PHE A 11 -10.88 -0.71 5.33
C PHE A 11 -10.83 0.49 6.29
N SER A 12 -11.96 0.84 6.92
CA SER A 12 -12.04 1.93 7.90
C SER A 12 -11.18 1.66 9.12
N PHE A 13 -11.22 0.44 9.65
CA PHE A 13 -10.37 0.02 10.76
C PHE A 13 -8.88 0.07 10.36
N MET A 14 -8.52 -0.60 9.26
CA MET A 14 -7.12 -0.69 8.83
C MET A 14 -6.51 0.67 8.51
N LYS A 15 -7.29 1.60 7.94
CA LYS A 15 -6.82 2.96 7.64
C LYS A 15 -6.22 3.66 8.87
N VAL A 16 -6.89 3.51 10.01
CA VAL A 16 -6.47 4.09 11.28
C VAL A 16 -5.34 3.28 11.91
N HIS A 17 -5.55 1.97 12.03
CA HIS A 17 -4.67 1.12 12.84
C HIS A 17 -3.34 0.79 12.16
N LEU A 18 -3.32 0.56 10.84
CA LEU A 18 -2.08 0.24 10.13
C LEU A 18 -1.11 1.42 10.10
N SER A 19 -1.62 2.64 9.84
CA SER A 19 -0.80 3.85 9.83
C SER A 19 -0.18 4.09 11.21
N LYS A 20 -0.97 3.89 12.28
CA LYS A 20 -0.49 3.96 13.66
C LYS A 20 0.63 2.94 13.94
N HIS A 21 0.42 1.67 13.60
CA HIS A 21 1.43 0.64 13.86
C HIS A 21 2.72 0.84 13.06
N LEU A 22 2.62 1.34 11.83
CA LEU A 22 3.82 1.68 11.04
C LEU A 22 4.58 2.87 11.64
N ALA A 23 3.86 3.84 12.22
CA ALA A 23 4.46 4.96 12.93
C ALA A 23 5.18 4.50 14.21
N GLU A 24 4.55 3.63 14.99
CA GLU A 24 5.15 2.99 16.17
C GLU A 24 6.41 2.19 15.79
N LEU A 25 6.35 1.44 14.69
CA LEU A 25 7.47 0.66 14.18
C LEU A 25 8.63 1.55 13.70
N GLY A 26 8.33 2.64 13.01
CA GLY A 26 9.34 3.60 12.54
C GLY A 26 10.03 4.33 13.69
N ALA A 27 9.33 4.55 14.80
CA ALA A 27 9.87 5.17 16.02
C ALA A 27 10.58 4.18 16.96
N MET A 28 10.51 2.87 16.68
CA MET A 28 11.08 1.85 17.55
C MET A 28 12.62 1.85 17.46
N PRO A 29 13.33 1.84 18.60
CA PRO A 29 14.79 1.67 18.61
C PRO A 29 15.22 0.39 17.88
N LYS A 30 16.26 0.49 17.06
CA LYS A 30 16.74 -0.62 16.22
C LYS A 30 17.15 -1.83 17.07
N GLU A 31 17.68 -1.59 18.27
CA GLU A 31 18.11 -2.60 19.23
C GLU A 31 16.95 -3.50 19.68
N LEU A 32 15.75 -2.92 19.82
CA LEU A 32 14.54 -3.65 20.18
C LEU A 32 13.98 -4.45 19.00
N ILE A 33 14.37 -4.16 17.76
CA ILE A 33 13.96 -4.89 16.56
C ILE A 33 14.90 -6.06 16.30
N ILE A 34 16.22 -5.85 16.41
CA ILE A 34 17.26 -6.85 16.06
C ILE A 34 17.03 -8.18 16.76
N ASN A 35 16.68 -8.15 18.04
CA ASN A 35 16.56 -9.33 18.89
C ASN A 35 15.11 -9.76 19.16
N ASN A 36 14.13 -9.19 18.46
CA ASN A 36 12.72 -9.48 18.72
C ASN A 36 12.31 -10.82 18.09
N PRO A 37 11.95 -11.85 18.89
CA PRO A 37 11.49 -13.13 18.36
C PRO A 37 10.10 -13.05 17.70
N ASP A 38 9.28 -12.06 18.08
CA ASP A 38 7.92 -11.87 17.55
C ASP A 38 7.92 -11.19 16.17
N ILE A 39 9.05 -10.62 15.76
CA ILE A 39 9.21 -10.02 14.42
C ILE A 39 9.87 -11.04 13.50
N PRO A 40 9.24 -11.45 12.38
CA PRO A 40 9.85 -12.39 11.44
C PRO A 40 11.21 -11.93 10.93
N ALA A 41 12.17 -12.85 10.75
CA ALA A 41 13.55 -12.52 10.39
C ALA A 41 13.68 -11.66 9.11
N GLY A 42 12.87 -11.95 8.10
CA GLY A 42 12.83 -11.14 6.86
C GLY A 42 12.35 -9.71 7.12
N MET A 43 11.38 -9.55 8.02
CA MET A 43 10.83 -8.24 8.38
C MET A 43 11.85 -7.43 9.18
N ARG A 44 12.57 -8.05 10.14
CA ARG A 44 13.68 -7.40 10.85
C ARG A 44 14.71 -6.84 9.87
N LYS A 45 15.11 -7.63 8.87
CA LYS A 45 16.08 -7.20 7.85
C LYS A 45 15.59 -6.00 7.04
N ILE A 46 14.31 -5.97 6.66
CA ILE A 46 13.71 -4.86 5.92
C ILE A 46 13.69 -3.59 6.79
N ILE A 47 13.17 -3.68 8.01
CA ILE A 47 13.03 -2.52 8.90
C ILE A 47 14.40 -1.90 9.25
N LEU A 48 15.41 -2.74 9.46
CA LEU A 48 16.76 -2.31 9.82
C LEU A 48 17.57 -1.79 8.64
N SER A 49 17.11 -2.02 7.40
CA SER A 49 17.79 -1.53 6.20
C SER A 49 17.78 -0.01 6.12
N GLU A 50 18.83 0.57 5.55
CA GLU A 50 18.95 2.02 5.37
C GLU A 50 17.92 2.58 4.37
N ASP A 51 17.38 1.71 3.53
CA ASP A 51 16.35 2.03 2.52
C ASP A 51 14.94 2.06 3.10
N PHE A 52 14.76 1.70 4.38
CA PHE A 52 13.45 1.74 5.01
C PHE A 52 13.02 3.17 5.37
N GLU A 53 12.38 3.82 4.40
CA GLU A 53 11.93 5.22 4.46
C GLU A 53 11.04 5.56 5.67
N LEU A 54 10.39 4.58 6.30
CA LEU A 54 9.55 4.79 7.47
C LEU A 54 10.33 5.27 8.69
N SER A 55 11.61 4.90 8.85
CA SER A 55 12.43 5.41 9.96
C SER A 55 12.91 6.85 9.73
N LYS A 56 12.72 7.41 8.52
CA LYS A 56 13.16 8.76 8.14
C LYS A 56 12.02 9.79 8.19
N LYS A 57 10.77 9.34 8.35
CA LYS A 57 9.58 10.20 8.40
C LYS A 57 9.18 10.49 9.83
N ASP A 58 8.62 11.68 10.06
CA ASP A 58 7.94 11.98 11.32
C ASP A 58 6.75 11.01 11.47
N PRO A 59 6.58 10.35 12.63
CA PRO A 59 5.45 9.45 12.89
C PRO A 59 4.08 9.99 12.48
N LYS A 60 3.85 11.30 12.61
CA LYS A 60 2.57 11.94 12.22
C LYS A 60 2.34 11.97 10.71
N ASP A 61 3.41 11.87 9.91
CA ASP A 61 3.39 11.93 8.45
C ASP A 61 3.34 10.52 7.83
N ILE A 62 3.37 9.47 8.66
CA ILE A 62 3.26 8.08 8.22
C ILE A 62 1.79 7.76 7.94
N THR A 63 1.41 7.89 6.67
CA THR A 63 0.11 7.45 6.15
C THR A 63 0.30 6.36 5.12
N PHE A 64 -0.08 5.11 5.47
CA PHE A 64 -0.03 3.99 4.52
C PHE A 64 -1.28 3.98 3.63
N ILE A 65 -2.45 4.24 4.22
CA ILE A 65 -3.73 4.23 3.52
C ILE A 65 -4.15 5.68 3.21
N ARG A 66 -4.00 6.09 1.94
CA ARG A 66 -4.36 7.45 1.47
C ARG A 66 -5.88 7.66 1.32
N LYS A 67 -6.46 7.20 0.20
CA LYS A 67 -7.91 7.27 -0.07
C LYS A 67 -8.57 5.89 0.00
N GLY A 68 -7.94 4.90 -0.63
CA GLY A 68 -8.43 3.51 -0.81
C GLY A 68 -9.80 3.43 -1.45
N VAL A 69 -9.90 4.06 -2.62
CA VAL A 69 -11.06 4.01 -3.50
C VAL A 69 -10.59 3.57 -4.88
N VAL A 70 -11.44 2.86 -5.61
CA VAL A 70 -11.20 2.46 -7.00
C VAL A 70 -11.50 3.64 -7.93
N GLY A 71 -10.74 3.80 -9.01
CA GLY A 71 -11.01 4.81 -10.05
C GLY A 71 -10.48 6.22 -9.77
N ASP A 72 -9.79 6.47 -8.64
CA ASP A 72 -9.31 7.82 -8.28
C ASP A 72 -8.38 8.44 -9.34
N TRP A 73 -7.75 7.61 -10.18
CA TRP A 73 -6.88 8.04 -11.28
C TRP A 73 -7.58 8.98 -12.27
N ARG A 74 -8.90 8.86 -12.45
CA ARG A 74 -9.70 9.72 -13.34
C ARG A 74 -9.65 11.20 -12.94
N ASN A 75 -9.39 11.49 -11.66
CA ASN A 75 -9.24 12.85 -11.15
C ASN A 75 -7.87 13.49 -11.47
N TYR A 76 -6.90 12.70 -11.93
CA TYR A 76 -5.52 13.15 -12.12
C TYR A 76 -5.05 13.08 -13.58
N PHE A 77 -5.64 12.20 -14.38
CA PHE A 77 -5.25 12.04 -15.79
C PHE A 77 -6.01 13.00 -16.68
N SER A 78 -5.27 13.77 -17.49
CA SER A 78 -5.88 14.48 -18.62
C SER A 78 -6.36 13.49 -19.68
N PRO A 79 -7.31 13.87 -20.56
CA PRO A 79 -7.78 13.00 -21.64
C PRO A 79 -6.64 12.44 -22.51
N THR A 80 -5.64 13.28 -22.82
CA THR A 80 -4.46 12.86 -23.60
C THR A 80 -3.58 11.86 -22.86
N GLN A 81 -3.38 12.04 -21.54
CA GLN A 81 -2.62 11.09 -20.73
C GLN A 81 -3.34 9.75 -20.63
N ASN A 82 -4.67 9.77 -20.48
CA ASN A 82 -5.47 8.55 -20.42
C ASN A 82 -5.39 7.78 -21.74
N ALA A 83 -5.66 8.43 -22.87
CA ALA A 83 -5.60 7.79 -24.19
C ALA A 83 -4.21 7.19 -24.49
N ARG A 84 -3.13 7.87 -24.05
CA ARG A 84 -1.76 7.36 -24.17
C ARG A 84 -1.53 6.11 -23.32
N LEU A 85 -2.05 6.08 -22.08
CA LEU A 85 -1.94 4.93 -21.19
C LEU A 85 -2.71 3.74 -21.74
N GLU A 86 -3.95 3.97 -22.18
CA GLU A 86 -4.85 2.96 -22.73
C GLU A 86 -4.28 2.31 -24.00
N LYS A 87 -3.71 3.11 -24.91
CA LYS A 87 -2.98 2.61 -26.08
C LYS A 87 -1.83 1.70 -25.67
N LYS A 88 -0.97 2.13 -24.73
CA LYS A 88 0.15 1.32 -24.24
C LYS A 88 -0.32 0.03 -23.58
N PHE A 89 -1.37 0.11 -22.77
CA PHE A 89 -1.94 -1.07 -22.13
C PHE A 89 -2.38 -2.09 -23.18
N ARG A 90 -3.13 -1.66 -24.21
CA ARG A 90 -3.55 -2.55 -25.29
C ARG A 90 -2.38 -3.21 -26.03
N GLU A 91 -1.38 -2.41 -26.41
CA GLU A 91 -0.19 -2.89 -27.12
C GLU A 91 0.60 -3.92 -26.28
N ARG A 92 0.69 -3.72 -24.96
CA ARG A 92 1.49 -4.58 -24.06
C ARG A 92 0.76 -5.83 -23.58
N THR A 93 -0.56 -5.85 -23.68
CA THR A 93 -1.41 -6.97 -23.21
C THR A 93 -2.06 -7.75 -24.35
N VAL A 94 -1.71 -7.44 -25.61
CA VAL A 94 -2.21 -8.19 -26.77
C VAL A 94 -1.89 -9.69 -26.63
N GLY A 95 -2.88 -10.53 -26.91
CA GLY A 95 -2.74 -11.99 -26.74
C GLY A 95 -2.94 -12.49 -25.31
N THR A 96 -3.34 -11.62 -24.37
CA THR A 96 -3.74 -11.98 -23.01
C THR A 96 -5.20 -11.61 -22.74
N ASP A 97 -5.81 -12.26 -21.74
CA ASP A 97 -7.19 -11.95 -21.32
C ASP A 97 -7.28 -10.70 -20.44
N LEU A 98 -6.17 -10.01 -20.16
CA LEU A 98 -6.13 -8.85 -19.26
C LEU A 98 -7.04 -7.71 -19.72
N GLN A 99 -7.24 -7.55 -21.04
CA GLN A 99 -8.14 -6.53 -21.58
C GLN A 99 -9.60 -6.78 -21.22
N SER A 100 -9.99 -8.02 -20.93
CA SER A 100 -11.36 -8.39 -20.59
C SER A 100 -11.74 -8.10 -19.13
N LEU A 101 -10.74 -7.98 -18.25
CA LEU A 101 -10.92 -7.82 -16.80
C LEU A 101 -11.40 -6.42 -16.39
N TRP A 102 -11.07 -5.40 -17.18
CA TRP A 102 -11.34 -3.98 -16.85
C TRP A 102 -12.15 -3.27 -17.95
N ARG A 103 -13.10 -3.97 -18.56
CA ARG A 103 -13.92 -3.43 -19.65
C ARG A 103 -14.72 -2.19 -19.26
N ASP A 104 -15.18 -2.13 -18.01
CA ASP A 104 -15.97 -1.02 -17.50
C ASP A 104 -15.11 0.18 -17.08
N ASP A 105 -13.79 -0.01 -17.01
CA ASP A 105 -12.85 0.98 -16.51
C ASP A 105 -11.96 1.61 -17.58
N MET A 106 -11.84 0.99 -18.75
CA MET A 106 -11.06 1.53 -19.88
C MET A 106 -11.85 2.49 -20.76
#